data_AF-A0A8T4JK98-F1
#
_entry.id   AF-A0A8T4JK98-F1
#
_cell.length_a   1.000
_cell.length_b   1.000
_cell.length_c   1.000
_cell.angle_alpha   90.00
_cell.angle_beta   90.00
_cell.angle_gamma   90.00
#
_symmetry.space_group_name_H-M   'P 1'
#
loop_
_entity.id
_entity.type
_entity.pdbx_description
1 polymer ?
#
loop_
_entity_poly.entity_id
_entity_poly.type
_entity_poly.pdbx_seq_one_letter_code
_entity_poly.pdbx_strand_id
1 'polypeptide(L)'
;MKKDPKKEKIYELLKRVNQRFGLNIQEADYPQIEFSASEVSYSPELNYAHLREQDTDNQDIIGEDLIGHPNRRILRQNSLQNQLEQQKTSFRRKIQQAFGKHYPENADYEEDDPDVAEFFGYIGRKLLETVVTPKDKLIKNKNREKTNAPNEYQPHHETGYTFAKFLDLKKIKDFNKFFSLSADEVKQRFFRQDPQYDLDKPPTQAKITKRQPLTPQQSRLEGIVKIILPAIGIFFLIGLLSKFSITGYSISYETNKQTYLTALTFFALLVILSLLWLYKINQNNKKKSH
;
A
#
# COMPACT_ATOMS: atom_id res chain seq x y z
N MET A 1 1.95 -12.30 -37.61
CA MET A 1 2.53 -11.05 -37.04
C MET A 1 3.92 -11.35 -36.51
N LYS A 2 4.92 -10.49 -36.76
CA LYS A 2 6.24 -10.64 -36.11
C LYS A 2 6.07 -10.31 -34.62
N LYS A 3 6.59 -11.16 -33.74
CA LYS A 3 6.63 -10.88 -32.30
C LYS A 3 7.56 -9.69 -32.04
N ASP A 4 7.15 -8.80 -31.14
CA ASP A 4 7.98 -7.69 -30.70
C ASP A 4 9.14 -8.22 -29.82
N PRO A 5 10.42 -8.01 -30.21
CA PRO A 5 11.56 -8.57 -29.50
C PRO A 5 11.70 -8.03 -28.06
N LYS A 6 11.22 -6.81 -27.78
CA LYS A 6 11.29 -6.24 -26.42
C LYS A 6 10.27 -6.93 -25.49
N LYS A 7 9.06 -7.18 -25.99
CA LYS A 7 8.03 -7.93 -25.25
C LYS A 7 8.49 -9.37 -24.98
N GLU A 8 9.07 -10.04 -25.97
CA GLU A 8 9.60 -11.39 -25.80
C GLU A 8 10.72 -11.43 -24.75
N LYS A 9 11.61 -10.44 -24.72
CA LYS A 9 12.67 -10.34 -23.70
C LYS A 9 12.09 -10.26 -22.28
N ILE A 10 11.07 -9.42 -22.07
CA ILE A 10 10.39 -9.28 -20.77
C ILE A 10 9.71 -10.59 -20.38
N TYR A 11 9.03 -11.21 -21.33
CA TYR A 11 8.38 -12.51 -21.13
C TYR A 11 9.36 -13.61 -20.71
N GLU A 12 10.52 -13.69 -21.36
CA GLU A 12 11.58 -14.62 -20.99
C GLU A 12 12.21 -14.31 -19.62
N LEU A 13 12.23 -13.05 -19.19
CA LEU A 13 12.63 -12.70 -17.82
C LEU A 13 11.62 -13.20 -16.78
N LEU A 14 10.33 -12.96 -17.02
CA LEU A 14 9.23 -13.45 -16.17
C LEU A 14 9.30 -14.97 -16.01
N LYS A 15 9.43 -15.68 -17.13
CA LYS A 15 9.54 -17.13 -17.17
C LYS A 15 10.77 -17.63 -16.39
N ARG A 16 11.93 -17.01 -16.57
CA ARG A 16 13.15 -17.35 -15.82
C ARG A 16 12.99 -17.16 -14.32
N VAL A 17 12.35 -16.06 -13.87
CA VAL A 17 12.06 -15.84 -12.44
C VAL A 17 11.15 -16.95 -11.94
N ASN A 18 10.02 -17.16 -12.60
CA ASN A 18 9.01 -18.10 -12.14
C ASN A 18 9.56 -19.54 -12.09
N GLN A 19 10.32 -19.97 -13.10
CA GLN A 19 10.99 -21.25 -13.09
C GLN A 19 12.02 -21.38 -11.97
N ARG A 20 12.86 -20.36 -11.75
CA ARG A 20 13.90 -20.40 -10.71
C ARG A 20 13.33 -20.54 -9.31
N PHE A 21 12.21 -19.90 -9.04
CA PHE A 21 11.56 -19.92 -7.72
C PHE A 21 10.42 -20.94 -7.61
N GLY A 22 10.24 -21.79 -8.63
CA GLY A 22 9.23 -22.85 -8.63
C GLY A 22 7.80 -22.33 -8.60
N LEU A 23 7.54 -21.14 -9.15
CA LEU A 23 6.20 -20.56 -9.24
C LEU A 23 5.38 -21.28 -10.30
N ASN A 24 4.24 -21.84 -9.90
CA ASN A 24 3.34 -22.60 -10.77
C ASN A 24 2.33 -21.66 -11.43
N ILE A 25 2.83 -20.88 -12.39
CA ILE A 25 2.04 -19.94 -13.20
C ILE A 25 1.96 -20.48 -14.63
N GLN A 26 0.75 -20.65 -15.16
CA GLN A 26 0.58 -21.11 -16.54
C GLN A 26 0.98 -20.02 -17.51
N GLU A 27 1.42 -20.43 -18.70
CA GLU A 27 1.81 -19.49 -19.76
C GLU A 27 0.66 -18.53 -20.14
N ALA A 28 -0.58 -19.01 -20.11
CA ALA A 28 -1.77 -18.19 -20.37
C ALA A 28 -2.06 -17.15 -19.29
N ASP A 29 -1.50 -17.30 -18.08
CA ASP A 29 -1.73 -16.41 -16.95
C ASP A 29 -0.72 -15.26 -16.89
N TYR A 30 0.35 -15.28 -17.69
CA TYR A 30 1.29 -14.16 -17.73
C TYR A 30 0.62 -12.87 -18.21
N PRO A 31 1.03 -11.72 -17.66
CA PRO A 31 0.47 -10.44 -18.08
C PRO A 31 0.82 -10.15 -19.54
N GLN A 32 -0.16 -9.64 -20.30
CA GLN A 32 0.08 -9.14 -21.64
C GLN A 32 0.83 -7.81 -21.55
N ILE A 33 1.98 -7.71 -22.24
CA ILE A 33 2.78 -6.49 -22.23
C ILE A 33 2.34 -5.55 -23.35
N GLU A 34 1.96 -4.33 -22.99
CA GLU A 34 1.64 -3.25 -23.91
C GLU A 34 2.57 -2.06 -23.70
N PHE A 35 2.97 -1.42 -24.80
CA PHE A 35 3.78 -0.21 -24.70
C PHE A 35 2.88 1.02 -24.63
N SER A 36 3.06 1.81 -23.57
CA SER A 36 2.38 3.09 -23.36
C SER A 36 3.38 4.24 -23.50
N ALA A 37 2.91 5.38 -23.98
CA ALA A 37 3.75 6.57 -24.10
C ALA A 37 4.01 7.23 -22.72
N SER A 38 3.06 7.13 -21.79
CA SER A 38 3.02 7.98 -20.60
C SER A 38 3.12 7.23 -19.29
N GLU A 39 2.61 6.01 -19.21
CA GLU A 39 2.41 5.33 -17.93
C GLU A 39 3.08 3.96 -17.86
N VAL A 40 3.39 3.59 -16.63
CA VAL A 40 3.76 2.26 -16.23
C VAL A 40 2.74 1.83 -15.20
N SER A 41 2.02 0.76 -15.50
CA SER A 41 0.95 0.26 -14.64
C SER A 41 0.70 -1.21 -14.94
N TYR A 42 0.32 -1.97 -13.92
CA TYR A 42 -0.29 -3.27 -14.10
C TYR A 42 -1.79 -3.12 -13.86
N SER A 43 -2.61 -3.43 -14.87
CA SER A 43 -4.05 -3.59 -14.71
C SER A 43 -4.34 -5.03 -14.30
N PRO A 44 -4.78 -5.22 -13.05
CA PRO A 44 -5.19 -6.53 -12.60
C PRO A 44 -6.33 -7.04 -13.51
N GLU A 45 -7.44 -6.34 -13.62
CA GLU A 45 -8.71 -6.83 -14.18
C GLU A 45 -8.52 -7.45 -15.56
N LEU A 46 -7.67 -6.83 -16.38
CA LEU A 46 -7.42 -7.26 -17.74
C LEU A 46 -6.20 -8.19 -17.87
N ASN A 47 -5.37 -8.29 -16.82
CA ASN A 47 -4.05 -8.93 -16.83
C ASN A 47 -3.10 -8.34 -17.89
N TYR A 48 -3.05 -7.01 -17.96
CA TYR A 48 -2.15 -6.26 -18.83
C TYR A 48 -1.16 -5.47 -18.01
N ALA A 49 0.05 -5.34 -18.52
CA ALA A 49 1.00 -4.39 -18.01
C ALA A 49 1.38 -3.38 -19.09
N HIS A 50 1.12 -2.12 -18.81
CA HIS A 50 1.59 -0.99 -19.59
C HIS A 50 3.02 -0.68 -19.16
N LEU A 51 3.92 -0.62 -20.14
CA LEU A 51 5.32 -0.27 -19.94
C LEU A 51 5.69 0.84 -20.92
N ARG A 52 6.48 1.82 -20.47
CA ARG A 52 7.06 2.78 -21.42
C ARG A 52 8.16 2.11 -22.21
N GLU A 53 8.26 2.42 -23.50
CA GLU A 53 9.27 1.77 -24.35
C GLU A 53 10.70 2.02 -23.87
N GLN A 54 10.98 3.15 -23.21
CA GLN A 54 12.28 3.42 -22.57
C GLN A 54 12.55 2.63 -21.28
N ASP A 55 11.53 2.02 -20.68
CA ASP A 55 11.63 1.27 -19.42
C ASP A 55 11.78 -0.25 -19.63
N THR A 56 11.94 -0.71 -20.88
CA THR A 56 12.12 -2.13 -21.21
C THR A 56 13.38 -2.76 -20.63
N ASP A 57 14.31 -1.94 -20.15
CA ASP A 57 15.53 -2.36 -19.47
C ASP A 57 15.57 -1.91 -17.99
N ASN A 58 14.50 -1.26 -17.51
CA ASN A 58 14.38 -0.76 -16.15
C ASN A 58 13.97 -1.90 -15.20
N GLN A 59 14.97 -2.53 -14.59
CA GLN A 59 14.78 -3.66 -13.67
C GLN A 59 13.93 -3.31 -12.43
N ASP A 60 13.91 -2.04 -12.01
CA ASP A 60 13.06 -1.63 -10.89
C ASP A 60 11.59 -1.81 -11.27
N ILE A 61 11.21 -1.28 -12.43
CA ILE A 61 9.84 -1.35 -12.98
C ILE A 61 9.46 -2.77 -13.35
N ILE A 62 10.33 -3.48 -14.08
CA ILE A 62 10.05 -4.88 -14.47
C ILE A 62 9.90 -5.76 -13.23
N GLY A 63 10.75 -5.55 -12.22
CA GLY A 63 10.70 -6.27 -10.97
C GLY A 63 9.40 -6.04 -10.20
N GLU A 64 8.99 -4.78 -10.11
CA GLU A 64 7.82 -4.37 -9.34
C GLU A 64 6.51 -4.67 -10.08
N ASP A 65 6.32 -4.02 -11.23
CA ASP A 65 5.07 -4.01 -11.98
C ASP A 65 4.82 -5.28 -12.80
N LEU A 66 5.89 -6.00 -13.19
CA LEU A 66 5.75 -7.19 -14.05
C LEU A 66 5.95 -8.50 -13.29
N ILE A 67 6.76 -8.50 -12.23
CA ILE A 67 7.04 -9.73 -11.47
C ILE A 67 6.29 -9.72 -10.13
N GLY A 68 6.47 -8.68 -9.31
CA GLY A 68 5.94 -8.64 -7.95
C GLY A 68 4.42 -8.70 -7.91
N HIS A 69 3.76 -7.70 -8.50
CA HIS A 69 2.30 -7.59 -8.49
C HIS A 69 1.60 -8.72 -9.26
N PRO A 70 2.01 -9.07 -10.51
CA PRO A 70 1.30 -10.10 -11.26
C PRO A 70 1.40 -11.49 -10.62
N ASN A 71 2.60 -11.89 -10.14
CA ASN A 71 2.74 -13.20 -9.51
C ASN A 71 1.90 -13.32 -8.24
N ARG A 72 1.89 -12.28 -7.39
CA ARG A 72 1.04 -12.23 -6.19
C ARG A 72 -0.41 -12.45 -6.58
N ARG A 73 -0.89 -11.69 -7.56
CA ARG A 73 -2.27 -11.74 -7.97
C ARG A 73 -2.67 -13.10 -8.52
N ILE A 74 -1.93 -13.63 -9.50
CA ILE A 74 -2.23 -14.92 -10.14
C ILE A 74 -2.26 -16.02 -9.07
N LEU A 75 -1.24 -16.08 -8.21
CA LEU A 75 -1.14 -17.13 -7.20
C LEU A 75 -2.18 -16.99 -6.09
N ARG A 76 -2.56 -15.75 -5.74
CA ARG A 76 -3.66 -15.50 -4.80
C ARG A 76 -5.00 -15.91 -5.39
N GLN A 77 -5.29 -15.57 -6.65
CA GLN A 77 -6.51 -15.97 -7.35
C GLN A 77 -6.62 -17.49 -7.45
N ASN A 78 -5.54 -18.17 -7.86
CA ASN A 78 -5.50 -19.63 -7.93
C ASN A 78 -5.76 -20.27 -6.55
N SER A 79 -5.17 -19.70 -5.48
CA SER A 79 -5.39 -20.17 -4.10
C SER A 79 -6.84 -19.96 -3.64
N LEU A 80 -7.41 -18.78 -3.88
CA LEU A 80 -8.80 -18.46 -3.55
C LEU A 80 -9.78 -19.32 -4.34
N GLN A 81 -9.54 -19.55 -5.63
CA GLN A 81 -10.36 -20.44 -6.45
C GLN A 81 -10.30 -21.87 -5.94
N ASN A 82 -9.11 -22.37 -5.58
CA ASN A 82 -8.96 -23.69 -4.98
C ASN A 82 -9.69 -23.80 -3.63
N GLN A 83 -9.61 -22.78 -2.78
CA GLN A 83 -10.37 -22.71 -1.52
C GLN A 83 -11.87 -22.68 -1.78
N LEU A 84 -12.32 -21.89 -2.76
CA LEU A 84 -13.72 -21.80 -3.14
C LEU A 84 -14.22 -23.12 -3.71
N GLU A 85 -13.46 -23.84 -4.53
CA GLU A 85 -13.85 -25.15 -5.05
C GLU A 85 -13.86 -26.23 -3.95
N GLN A 86 -12.94 -26.18 -2.98
CA GLN A 86 -12.98 -27.04 -1.79
C GLN A 86 -14.20 -26.73 -0.90
N GLN A 87 -14.50 -25.44 -0.70
CA GLN A 87 -15.69 -25.00 0.03
C GLN A 87 -16.96 -25.35 -0.72
N LYS A 88 -17.05 -25.13 -2.03
CA LYS A 88 -18.17 -25.58 -2.86
C LYS A 88 -18.30 -27.10 -2.81
N THR A 89 -17.23 -27.87 -2.75
CA THR A 89 -17.31 -29.33 -2.65
C THR A 89 -17.87 -29.76 -1.30
N SER A 90 -17.35 -29.20 -0.20
CA SER A 90 -17.82 -29.50 1.16
C SER A 90 -19.22 -28.94 1.44
N PHE A 91 -19.55 -27.78 0.88
CA PHE A 91 -20.82 -27.08 1.06
C PHE A 91 -21.88 -27.58 0.08
N ARG A 92 -21.57 -27.89 -1.20
CA ARG A 92 -22.45 -28.69 -2.07
C ARG A 92 -22.72 -30.04 -1.45
N ARG A 93 -21.74 -30.73 -0.86
CA ARG A 93 -22.02 -32.00 -0.16
C ARG A 93 -23.03 -31.81 0.99
N LYS A 94 -22.94 -30.70 1.75
CA LYS A 94 -23.90 -30.36 2.81
C LYS A 94 -25.27 -29.86 2.29
N ILE A 95 -25.31 -29.04 1.24
CA ILE A 95 -26.53 -28.48 0.63
C ILE A 95 -27.22 -29.47 -0.31
N GLN A 96 -26.51 -30.37 -0.97
CA GLN A 96 -27.08 -31.46 -1.77
C GLN A 96 -27.66 -32.56 -0.87
N GLN A 97 -27.14 -32.71 0.35
CA GLN A 97 -27.79 -33.48 1.42
C GLN A 97 -29.01 -32.77 2.02
N ALA A 98 -29.04 -31.43 2.01
CA ALA A 98 -30.04 -30.68 2.75
C ALA A 98 -31.16 -30.06 1.89
N PHE A 99 -30.88 -29.43 0.74
CA PHE A 99 -31.81 -28.47 0.12
C PHE A 99 -31.77 -28.26 -1.42
N GLY A 100 -31.01 -29.01 -2.21
CA GLY A 100 -31.34 -29.19 -3.63
C GLY A 100 -31.48 -27.96 -4.59
N LYS A 101 -31.13 -26.70 -4.27
CA LYS A 101 -30.77 -25.67 -5.29
C LYS A 101 -30.31 -24.28 -4.77
N HIS A 102 -29.46 -23.70 -5.63
CA HIS A 102 -29.06 -22.30 -5.86
C HIS A 102 -28.17 -21.53 -4.86
N TYR A 103 -27.17 -20.85 -5.43
CA TYR A 103 -26.08 -20.13 -4.78
C TYR A 103 -25.85 -18.77 -5.42
N PRO A 104 -25.46 -17.75 -4.64
CA PRO A 104 -24.99 -16.49 -5.17
C PRO A 104 -23.52 -16.60 -5.60
N GLU A 105 -23.26 -16.17 -6.82
CA GLU A 105 -21.92 -15.81 -7.32
C GLU A 105 -21.59 -14.41 -6.81
N ASN A 106 -20.31 -14.16 -6.54
CA ASN A 106 -19.67 -12.88 -6.19
C ASN A 106 -19.11 -12.88 -4.76
N ALA A 107 -17.88 -13.39 -4.65
CA ALA A 107 -16.99 -13.03 -3.55
C ALA A 107 -16.39 -11.66 -3.91
N ASP A 108 -16.65 -10.65 -3.08
CA ASP A 108 -16.08 -9.32 -3.26
C ASP A 108 -14.55 -9.42 -3.24
N TYR A 109 -13.92 -8.89 -4.29
CA TYR A 109 -12.47 -8.79 -4.39
C TYR A 109 -12.00 -7.68 -3.46
N GLU A 110 -11.29 -8.05 -2.39
CA GLU A 110 -10.62 -7.09 -1.53
C GLU A 110 -9.39 -6.56 -2.29
N GLU A 111 -9.39 -5.27 -2.58
CA GLU A 111 -8.27 -4.56 -3.20
C GLU A 111 -7.02 -4.76 -2.32
N ASP A 112 -5.86 -5.06 -2.92
CA ASP A 112 -4.65 -5.37 -2.17
C ASP A 112 -4.25 -4.16 -1.30
N ASP A 113 -4.04 -4.40 -0.01
CA ASP A 113 -3.52 -3.39 0.91
C ASP A 113 -2.24 -2.75 0.33
N PRO A 114 -2.17 -1.40 0.27
CA PRO A 114 -1.10 -0.71 -0.45
C PRO A 114 0.28 -1.04 0.11
N ASP A 115 0.44 -1.18 1.44
CA ASP A 115 1.72 -1.54 2.04
C ASP A 115 2.18 -2.93 1.58
N VAL A 116 1.22 -3.83 1.36
CA VAL A 116 1.49 -5.21 0.92
C VAL A 116 1.81 -5.24 -0.56
N ALA A 117 1.12 -4.43 -1.37
CA ALA A 117 1.45 -4.26 -2.78
C ALA A 117 2.92 -3.81 -2.92
N GLU A 118 3.32 -2.76 -2.19
CA GLU A 118 4.70 -2.26 -2.13
C GLU A 118 5.71 -3.34 -1.71
N PHE A 119 5.37 -4.10 -0.66
CA PHE A 119 6.20 -5.19 -0.18
C PHE A 119 6.48 -6.19 -1.32
N PHE A 120 5.46 -6.64 -2.05
CA PHE A 120 5.65 -7.59 -3.14
C PHE A 120 6.32 -6.98 -4.39
N GLY A 121 6.11 -5.68 -4.64
CA GLY A 121 6.85 -4.93 -5.66
C GLY A 121 8.37 -5.00 -5.43
N TYR A 122 8.80 -4.72 -4.20
CA TYR A 122 10.21 -4.86 -3.82
C TYR A 122 10.72 -6.31 -3.93
N ILE A 123 9.91 -7.29 -3.50
CA ILE A 123 10.30 -8.70 -3.60
C ILE A 123 10.49 -9.09 -5.07
N GLY A 124 9.58 -8.72 -5.96
CA GLY A 124 9.69 -9.02 -7.40
C GLY A 124 10.99 -8.46 -8.00
N ARG A 125 11.37 -7.24 -7.62
CA ARG A 125 12.68 -6.65 -7.97
C ARG A 125 13.86 -7.48 -7.49
N LYS A 126 13.84 -7.93 -6.22
CA LYS A 126 14.90 -8.79 -5.68
C LYS A 126 14.97 -10.15 -6.34
N LEU A 127 13.84 -10.74 -6.72
CA LEU A 127 13.82 -11.99 -7.48
C LEU A 127 14.42 -11.79 -8.88
N LEU A 128 14.06 -10.71 -9.56
CA LEU A 128 14.61 -10.37 -10.89
C LEU A 128 16.13 -10.23 -10.85
N GLU A 129 16.68 -9.51 -9.86
CA GLU A 129 18.13 -9.32 -9.68
C GLU A 129 18.91 -10.65 -9.68
N THR A 130 18.28 -11.75 -9.24
CA THR A 130 18.92 -13.07 -9.20
C THR A 130 19.05 -13.77 -10.55
N VAL A 131 18.16 -13.47 -11.52
CA VAL A 131 18.11 -14.13 -12.84
C VAL A 131 18.73 -13.30 -13.95
N VAL A 132 18.82 -11.99 -13.77
CA VAL A 132 19.41 -11.06 -14.75
C VAL A 132 20.91 -11.35 -14.87
N THR A 133 21.33 -11.80 -16.05
CA THR A 133 22.73 -12.07 -16.38
C THR A 133 23.49 -10.79 -16.73
N PRO A 134 24.82 -10.77 -16.73
CA PRO A 134 25.59 -9.61 -17.20
C PRO A 134 25.22 -9.16 -18.63
N LYS A 135 24.82 -10.10 -19.50
CA LYS A 135 24.32 -9.80 -20.86
C LYS A 135 22.99 -9.03 -20.82
N ASP A 136 22.15 -9.31 -19.83
CA ASP A 136 20.91 -8.57 -19.57
C ASP A 136 21.20 -7.18 -18.93
N LYS A 137 22.33 -7.02 -18.22
CA LYS A 137 22.73 -5.78 -17.50
C LYS A 137 23.40 -4.70 -18.35
N LEU A 138 23.52 -4.88 -19.67
CA LEU A 138 24.35 -4.02 -20.51
C LEU A 138 23.82 -2.59 -20.74
N ILE A 139 22.67 -2.22 -20.15
CA ILE A 139 22.23 -0.82 -20.06
C ILE A 139 21.99 -0.47 -18.60
N LYS A 140 23.06 -0.50 -17.76
CA LYS A 140 23.05 0.39 -16.60
C LYS A 140 22.93 1.80 -17.16
N ASN A 141 21.75 2.38 -16.95
CA ASN A 141 21.33 3.67 -17.47
C ASN A 141 22.36 4.75 -17.12
N LYS A 142 23.43 4.92 -17.93
CA LYS A 142 24.34 6.08 -17.85
C LYS A 142 23.57 7.40 -18.00
N ASN A 143 22.35 7.33 -18.52
CA ASN A 143 21.43 8.46 -18.64
C ASN A 143 20.76 8.84 -17.31
N ARG A 144 20.63 7.93 -16.31
CA ARG A 144 20.11 8.30 -14.96
C ARG A 144 21.04 9.26 -14.22
N GLU A 145 22.34 9.23 -14.51
CA GLU A 145 23.31 10.19 -13.94
C GLU A 145 23.29 11.55 -14.67
N LYS A 146 22.69 11.66 -15.86
CA LYS A 146 22.73 12.88 -16.69
C LYS A 146 21.42 13.64 -16.78
N THR A 147 20.28 13.01 -16.55
CA THR A 147 19.02 13.73 -16.48
C THR A 147 18.87 14.33 -15.08
N ASN A 148 19.11 15.64 -14.95
CA ASN A 148 18.62 16.48 -13.84
C ASN A 148 17.07 16.54 -13.81
N ALA A 149 16.38 15.55 -14.39
CA ALA A 149 14.95 15.40 -14.21
C ALA A 149 14.74 15.25 -12.70
N PRO A 150 13.88 16.08 -12.08
CA PRO A 150 13.55 15.89 -10.68
C PRO A 150 13.19 14.41 -10.45
N ASN A 151 13.66 13.84 -9.35
CA ASN A 151 13.42 12.47 -8.90
C ASN A 151 11.91 12.21 -8.70
N GLU A 152 11.11 12.27 -9.76
CA GLU A 152 9.63 12.30 -9.69
C GLU A 152 9.02 10.89 -9.74
N TYR A 153 9.87 9.86 -9.69
CA TYR A 153 9.46 8.54 -9.25
C TYR A 153 10.20 8.21 -7.96
N GLN A 154 9.90 8.99 -6.91
CA GLN A 154 10.00 8.50 -5.55
C GLN A 154 8.66 7.85 -5.24
N PRO A 155 8.53 6.53 -5.44
CA PRO A 155 7.39 5.84 -4.89
C PRO A 155 7.23 6.26 -3.42
N HIS A 156 6.07 6.77 -3.02
CA HIS A 156 5.76 7.15 -1.64
C HIS A 156 5.64 5.90 -0.72
N HIS A 157 6.42 4.87 -1.03
CA HIS A 157 6.29 3.48 -0.61
C HIS A 157 7.27 3.17 0.52
N GLU A 158 7.07 3.81 1.67
CA GLU A 158 8.03 3.71 2.78
C GLU A 158 7.83 2.44 3.60
N THR A 159 6.59 2.00 3.80
CA THR A 159 6.28 0.97 4.79
C THR A 159 6.59 -0.43 4.24
N GLY A 160 6.00 -0.81 3.10
CA GLY A 160 6.17 -2.16 2.54
C GLY A 160 7.62 -2.48 2.23
N TYR A 161 8.32 -1.52 1.61
CA TYR A 161 9.75 -1.63 1.29
C TYR A 161 10.63 -1.77 2.53
N THR A 162 10.29 -1.04 3.61
CA THR A 162 11.07 -1.09 4.84
C THR A 162 11.10 -2.49 5.45
N PHE A 163 10.02 -3.27 5.31
CA PHE A 163 10.02 -4.65 5.78
C PHE A 163 10.59 -5.63 4.74
N ALA A 164 10.25 -5.44 3.46
CA ALA A 164 10.73 -6.31 2.39
C ALA A 164 12.26 -6.34 2.29
N LYS A 165 12.95 -5.22 2.55
CA LYS A 165 14.42 -5.15 2.50
C LYS A 165 15.15 -6.02 3.52
N PHE A 166 14.50 -6.36 4.63
CA PHE A 166 15.09 -7.22 5.68
C PHE A 166 14.74 -8.69 5.49
N LEU A 167 13.96 -9.03 4.46
CA LEU A 167 13.55 -10.40 4.20
C LEU A 167 14.69 -11.20 3.57
N ASP A 168 15.01 -12.34 4.16
CA ASP A 168 15.95 -13.30 3.60
C ASP A 168 15.19 -14.27 2.69
N LEU A 169 15.21 -13.98 1.38
CA LEU A 169 14.51 -14.78 0.37
C LEU A 169 14.95 -16.24 0.33
N LYS A 170 16.17 -16.57 0.80
CA LYS A 170 16.66 -17.96 0.84
C LYS A 170 15.94 -18.80 1.89
N LYS A 171 15.31 -18.17 2.88
CA LYS A 171 14.53 -18.85 3.93
C LYS A 171 13.11 -19.20 3.48
N ILE A 172 12.62 -18.61 2.38
CA ILE A 172 11.32 -18.94 1.80
C ILE A 172 11.44 -20.24 1.01
N LYS A 173 10.82 -21.31 1.51
CA LYS A 173 10.87 -22.64 0.87
C LYS A 173 9.79 -22.85 -0.18
N ASP A 174 8.63 -22.22 -0.01
CA ASP A 174 7.48 -22.33 -0.90
C ASP A 174 7.02 -20.94 -1.33
N PHE A 175 7.47 -20.53 -2.51
CA PHE A 175 7.10 -19.24 -3.07
C PHE A 175 5.65 -19.20 -3.55
N ASN A 176 5.06 -20.33 -3.98
CA ASN A 176 3.64 -20.35 -4.35
C ASN A 176 2.77 -19.98 -3.15
N LYS A 177 3.03 -20.61 -2.01
CA LYS A 177 2.33 -20.31 -0.76
C LYS A 177 2.59 -18.87 -0.32
N PHE A 178 3.84 -18.41 -0.35
CA PHE A 178 4.22 -17.04 0.03
C PHE A 178 3.46 -15.96 -0.75
N PHE A 179 3.40 -16.08 -2.08
CA PHE A 179 2.68 -15.12 -2.93
C PHE A 179 1.15 -15.24 -2.81
N SER A 180 0.63 -16.37 -2.33
CA SER A 180 -0.80 -16.60 -2.14
C SER A 180 -1.36 -16.14 -0.78
N LEU A 181 -0.52 -15.67 0.13
CA LEU A 181 -0.93 -15.22 1.46
C LEU A 181 -1.87 -14.00 1.38
N SER A 182 -2.84 -13.91 2.30
CA SER A 182 -3.67 -12.71 2.42
C SER A 182 -2.83 -11.50 2.87
N ALA A 183 -3.31 -10.28 2.63
CA ALA A 183 -2.67 -9.07 3.12
C ALA A 183 -2.42 -9.11 4.64
N ASP A 184 -3.43 -9.50 5.42
CA ASP A 184 -3.32 -9.65 6.87
C ASP A 184 -2.23 -10.65 7.29
N GLU A 185 -2.17 -11.80 6.63
CA GLU A 185 -1.19 -12.83 6.96
C GLU A 185 0.23 -12.37 6.61
N VAL A 186 0.40 -11.67 5.49
CA VAL A 186 1.69 -11.05 5.12
C VAL A 186 2.12 -10.04 6.19
N LYS A 187 1.21 -9.17 6.64
CA LYS A 187 1.50 -8.20 7.71
C LYS A 187 1.89 -8.91 9.01
N GLN A 188 1.13 -9.90 9.45
CA GLN A 188 1.43 -10.64 10.68
C GLN A 188 2.78 -11.37 10.65
N ARG A 189 3.16 -11.91 9.48
CA ARG A 189 4.38 -12.71 9.32
C ARG A 189 5.62 -11.87 9.02
N PHE A 190 5.52 -10.84 8.19
CA PHE A 190 6.69 -10.18 7.61
C PHE A 190 6.84 -8.72 8.02
N PHE A 191 5.78 -8.05 8.48
CA PHE A 191 5.84 -6.66 8.95
C PHE A 191 6.28 -6.60 10.41
N ARG A 192 7.42 -7.23 10.71
CA ARG A 192 8.00 -7.40 12.05
C ARG A 192 9.52 -7.55 11.98
N GLN A 193 10.19 -7.35 13.11
CA GLN A 193 11.66 -7.43 13.21
C GLN A 193 12.22 -8.85 12.99
N ASP A 194 11.45 -9.87 13.39
CA ASP A 194 11.80 -11.28 13.20
C ASP A 194 10.73 -11.96 12.32
N PRO A 195 10.92 -11.95 10.99
CA PRO A 195 9.93 -12.48 10.06
C PRO A 195 9.71 -13.99 10.19
N GLN A 196 8.47 -14.44 10.04
CA GLN A 196 8.11 -15.86 10.17
C GLN A 196 8.10 -16.56 8.81
N TYR A 197 9.18 -17.28 8.51
CA TYR A 197 9.37 -18.00 7.24
C TYR A 197 8.67 -19.37 7.16
N ASP A 198 8.30 -19.95 8.30
CA ASP A 198 7.55 -21.21 8.35
C ASP A 198 6.07 -20.91 8.06
N LEU A 199 5.70 -21.08 6.79
CA LEU A 199 4.35 -20.80 6.28
C LEU A 199 3.32 -21.85 6.70
N ASP A 200 3.75 -23.02 7.20
CA ASP A 200 2.86 -24.10 7.64
C ASP A 200 2.38 -23.90 9.08
N LYS A 201 3.16 -23.17 9.87
CA LYS A 201 2.72 -22.72 11.19
C LYS A 201 1.75 -21.55 11.08
N PRO A 202 0.73 -21.46 11.96
CA PRO A 202 -0.13 -20.28 12.00
C PRO A 202 0.70 -19.01 12.22
N PRO A 203 0.27 -17.86 11.69
CA PRO A 203 0.96 -16.61 11.93
C PRO A 203 0.98 -16.34 13.43
N THR A 204 2.18 -16.16 13.97
CA THR A 204 2.32 -15.73 15.36
C THR A 204 1.73 -14.34 15.41
N GLN A 205 0.61 -14.16 16.12
CA GLN A 205 0.06 -12.84 16.36
C GLN A 205 1.21 -11.97 16.83
N ALA A 206 1.60 -11.01 16.00
CA ALA A 206 2.57 -10.03 16.42
C ALA A 206 1.97 -9.46 17.70
N LYS A 207 2.64 -9.69 18.85
CA LYS A 207 2.39 -8.81 19.99
C LYS A 207 2.65 -7.46 19.40
N ILE A 208 1.57 -6.70 19.12
CA ILE A 208 1.67 -5.34 18.65
C ILE A 208 2.52 -4.70 19.72
N THR A 209 3.80 -4.59 19.41
CA THR A 209 4.76 -4.05 20.36
C THR A 209 4.30 -2.63 20.35
N LYS A 210 3.55 -2.23 21.40
CA LYS A 210 2.99 -0.88 21.57
C LYS A 210 4.03 0.04 20.97
N ARG A 211 3.67 0.76 19.88
CA ARG A 211 4.58 1.56 19.03
C ARG A 211 5.80 1.91 19.85
N GLN A 212 6.98 1.44 19.44
CA GLN A 212 8.23 1.77 20.12
C GLN A 212 8.12 3.21 20.64
N PRO A 213 8.26 3.44 21.95
CA PRO A 213 8.04 4.75 22.53
C PRO A 213 8.78 5.75 21.64
N LEU A 214 8.03 6.75 21.15
CA LEU A 214 8.57 7.81 20.30
C LEU A 214 9.94 8.18 20.83
N THR A 215 10.94 8.23 19.96
CA THR A 215 12.28 8.67 20.37
C THR A 215 12.13 9.97 21.19
N PRO A 216 12.98 10.25 22.19
CA PRO A 216 12.85 11.46 23.01
C PRO A 216 12.70 12.76 22.19
N GLN A 217 13.22 12.79 20.96
CA GLN A 217 12.99 13.85 19.97
C GLN A 217 11.56 13.92 19.45
N GLN A 218 10.98 12.78 19.04
CA GLN A 218 9.60 12.70 18.56
C GLN A 218 8.58 12.92 19.70
N SER A 219 8.87 12.48 20.93
CA SER A 219 8.01 12.75 22.08
C SER A 219 8.03 14.24 22.46
N ARG A 220 9.17 14.92 22.31
CA ARG A 220 9.29 16.37 22.46
C ARG A 220 8.48 17.10 21.39
N LEU A 221 8.56 16.69 20.13
CA LEU A 221 7.76 17.28 19.05
C LEU A 221 6.26 17.10 19.28
N GLU A 222 5.81 15.93 19.72
CA GLU A 222 4.39 15.71 20.03
C GLU A 222 3.92 16.55 21.23
N GLY A 223 4.77 16.70 22.26
CA GLY A 223 4.52 17.60 23.39
C GLY A 223 4.47 19.06 22.97
N ILE A 224 5.40 19.49 22.11
CA ILE A 224 5.45 20.85 21.55
C ILE A 224 4.20 21.12 20.72
N VAL A 225 3.76 20.21 19.85
CA VAL A 225 2.53 20.38 19.06
C VAL A 225 1.29 20.47 19.97
N LYS A 226 1.21 19.65 21.02
CA LYS A 226 0.10 19.71 21.99
C LYS A 226 0.06 21.01 22.79
N ILE A 227 1.18 21.70 22.97
CA ILE A 227 1.26 22.98 23.71
C ILE A 227 1.11 24.19 22.76
N ILE A 228 1.71 24.14 21.57
CA ILE A 228 1.72 25.24 20.62
C ILE A 228 0.35 25.42 19.96
N LEU A 229 -0.35 24.34 19.58
CA LEU A 229 -1.64 24.45 18.88
C LEU A 229 -2.71 25.20 19.70
N PRO A 230 -2.88 24.91 21.01
CA PRO A 230 -3.79 25.68 21.87
C PRO A 230 -3.33 27.13 22.06
N ALA A 231 -2.02 27.37 22.21
CA ALA A 231 -1.48 28.71 22.40
C ALA A 231 -1.74 29.60 21.17
N ILE A 232 -1.54 29.07 19.96
CA ILE A 232 -1.86 29.79 18.71
C ILE A 232 -3.36 30.15 18.66
N GLY A 233 -4.24 29.22 19.06
CA GLY A 233 -5.68 29.50 19.14
C GLY A 233 -6.02 30.64 20.12
N ILE A 234 -5.37 30.67 21.29
CA ILE A 234 -5.55 31.72 22.30
C ILE A 234 -5.03 33.07 21.79
N PHE A 235 -3.83 33.13 21.21
CA PHE A 235 -3.26 34.36 20.66
C PHE A 235 -4.09 34.91 19.49
N PHE A 236 -4.62 34.04 18.63
CA PHE A 236 -5.52 34.44 17.56
C PHE A 236 -6.82 35.04 18.12
N LEU A 237 -7.39 34.43 19.17
CA LEU A 237 -8.58 34.93 19.86
C LEU A 237 -8.33 36.31 20.50
N ILE A 238 -7.20 36.49 21.19
CA ILE A 238 -6.79 37.76 21.80
C ILE A 238 -6.58 38.83 20.72
N GLY A 239 -5.94 38.49 19.59
CA GLY A 239 -5.77 39.39 18.46
C GLY A 239 -7.11 39.86 17.88
N LEU A 240 -8.07 38.94 17.73
CA LEU A 240 -9.44 39.23 17.31
C LEU A 240 -10.13 40.19 18.28
N LEU A 241 -10.01 39.94 19.60
CA LEU A 241 -10.59 40.80 20.65
C LEU A 241 -9.89 42.17 20.72
N SER A 242 -8.57 42.24 20.54
CA SER A 242 -7.81 43.49 20.59
C SER A 242 -8.14 44.46 19.45
N LYS A 243 -8.48 43.92 18.26
CA LYS A 243 -9.00 44.74 17.15
C LYS A 243 -10.35 45.38 17.47
N PHE A 244 -11.14 44.83 18.38
CA PHE A 244 -12.37 45.47 18.86
C PHE A 244 -12.12 46.61 19.87
N SER A 245 -10.94 46.69 20.48
CA SER A 245 -10.65 47.71 21.52
C SER A 245 -9.77 48.86 21.05
N ILE A 246 -8.96 48.69 19.99
CA ILE A 246 -7.89 49.65 19.67
C ILE A 246 -8.27 50.65 18.57
N THR A 247 -9.18 50.31 17.65
CA THR A 247 -9.63 51.27 16.64
C THR A 247 -10.95 51.87 17.09
N GLY A 248 -10.90 53.05 17.72
CA GLY A 248 -12.06 53.93 17.97
C GLY A 248 -12.74 54.45 16.69
N TYR A 249 -12.71 53.66 15.61
CA TYR A 249 -13.44 53.90 14.38
C TYR A 249 -14.87 53.42 14.58
N SER A 250 -15.78 54.37 14.77
CA SER A 250 -17.21 54.22 14.54
C SER A 250 -17.46 53.93 13.06
N ILE A 251 -17.18 52.70 12.62
CA ILE A 251 -17.63 52.19 11.33
C ILE A 251 -19.13 51.96 11.48
N SER A 252 -19.91 52.56 10.57
CA SER A 252 -21.36 52.37 10.43
C SER A 252 -21.75 50.91 10.69
N TYR A 253 -22.48 50.70 11.79
CA TYR A 253 -22.68 49.40 12.44
C TYR A 253 -23.75 48.52 11.76
N GLU A 254 -24.44 49.03 10.74
CA GLU A 254 -25.63 48.35 10.19
C GLU A 254 -25.32 47.33 9.09
N THR A 255 -24.32 47.55 8.24
CA THR A 255 -24.06 46.64 7.09
C THR A 255 -23.17 45.45 7.40
N ASN A 256 -22.52 45.40 8.58
CA ASN A 256 -21.52 44.37 8.88
C ASN A 256 -21.89 43.43 10.05
N LYS A 257 -23.02 43.68 10.73
CA LYS A 257 -23.48 42.88 11.88
C LYS A 257 -23.70 41.40 11.53
N GLN A 258 -24.17 41.14 10.31
CA GLN A 258 -24.42 39.78 9.82
C GLN A 258 -23.12 39.03 9.54
N THR A 259 -22.10 39.69 8.99
CA THR A 259 -20.76 39.13 8.75
C THR A 259 -20.04 38.76 10.05
N TYR A 260 -20.17 39.60 11.09
CA TYR A 260 -19.58 39.29 12.40
C TYR A 260 -20.31 38.14 13.10
N LEU A 261 -21.64 38.09 13.02
CA LEU A 261 -22.41 37.00 13.60
C LEU A 261 -22.14 35.67 12.90
N THR A 262 -21.98 35.66 11.58
CA THR A 262 -21.59 34.45 10.83
C THR A 262 -20.16 34.01 11.13
N ALA A 263 -19.21 34.94 11.25
CA ALA A 263 -17.86 34.61 11.66
C ALA A 263 -17.82 34.03 13.08
N LEU A 264 -18.54 34.63 14.03
CA LEU A 264 -18.57 34.18 15.43
C LEU A 264 -19.25 32.81 15.58
N THR A 265 -20.36 32.58 14.85
CA THR A 265 -21.00 31.26 14.82
C THR A 265 -20.11 30.20 14.18
N PHE A 266 -19.40 30.52 13.10
CA PHE A 266 -18.43 29.62 12.48
C PHE A 266 -17.30 29.24 13.45
N PHE A 267 -16.73 30.21 14.17
CA PHE A 267 -15.70 29.95 15.19
C PHE A 267 -16.21 29.10 16.35
N ALA A 268 -17.42 29.37 16.85
CA ALA A 268 -18.05 28.55 17.88
C ALA A 268 -18.21 27.09 17.42
N LEU A 269 -18.59 26.89 16.15
CA LEU A 269 -18.74 25.57 15.54
C LEU A 269 -17.40 24.81 15.47
N LEU A 270 -16.32 25.49 15.08
CA LEU A 270 -14.97 24.90 15.07
C LEU A 270 -14.50 24.49 16.47
N VAL A 271 -14.80 25.29 17.49
CA VAL A 271 -14.49 24.95 18.90
C VAL A 271 -15.27 23.72 19.35
N ILE A 272 -16.58 23.66 19.06
CA ILE A 272 -17.42 22.49 19.40
C ILE A 272 -16.92 21.23 18.70
N LEU A 273 -16.61 21.30 17.40
CA LEU A 273 -16.06 20.16 16.64
C LEU A 273 -14.73 19.67 17.22
N SER A 274 -13.85 20.61 17.62
CA SER A 274 -12.57 20.28 18.25
C SER A 274 -12.76 19.57 19.60
N LEU A 275 -13.71 20.05 20.42
CA LEU A 275 -14.04 19.43 21.70
C LEU A 275 -14.66 18.03 21.54
N LEU A 276 -15.56 17.85 20.56
CA LEU A 276 -16.15 16.55 20.24
C LEU A 276 -15.10 15.54 19.75
N TRP A 277 -14.16 15.98 18.93
CA TRP A 277 -13.05 15.15 18.46
C TRP A 277 -12.15 14.71 19.62
N LEU A 278 -11.78 15.64 20.51
CA LEU A 278 -11.01 15.32 21.73
C LEU A 278 -11.76 14.34 22.65
N TYR A 279 -13.07 14.54 22.83
CA TYR A 279 -13.91 13.62 23.60
C TYR A 279 -13.92 12.20 23.01
N LYS A 280 -14.06 12.09 21.68
CA LYS A 280 -14.02 10.79 20.97
C LYS A 280 -12.68 10.09 21.15
N ILE A 281 -11.56 10.82 21.09
CA ILE A 281 -10.22 10.28 21.37
C ILE A 281 -10.13 9.73 22.80
N ASN A 282 -10.63 10.49 23.78
CA ASN A 282 -10.62 10.07 25.18
C ASN A 282 -11.44 8.78 25.41
N GLN A 283 -12.61 8.68 24.80
CA GLN A 283 -13.45 7.48 24.85
C GLN A 283 -12.76 6.26 24.23
N ASN A 284 -12.09 6.44 23.10
CA ASN A 284 -11.34 5.36 22.45
C ASN A 284 -10.14 4.89 23.28
N ASN A 285 -9.53 5.77 24.08
CA ASN A 285 -8.44 5.41 24.98
C ASN A 285 -8.94 4.61 26.20
N LYS A 286 -10.10 4.97 26.77
CA LYS A 286 -10.72 4.21 27.89
C LYS A 286 -11.12 2.79 27.49
N LYS A 287 -11.56 2.58 26.25
CA LYS A 287 -11.89 1.23 25.74
C LYS A 287 -10.68 0.32 25.54
N LYS A 288 -9.46 0.87 25.49
CA LYS A 288 -8.22 0.10 25.32
C LYS A 288 -7.54 -0.28 26.65
N SER A 289 -8.05 0.21 27.79
CA SER A 289 -7.50 -0.08 29.12
C SER A 289 -8.28 -1.16 29.89
N HIS A 290 -9.29 -1.76 29.27
CA HIS A 290 -9.99 -2.96 29.72
C HIS A 290 -9.69 -4.11 28.75
#